data_AF-A0A0K0SZ96-F1
#
_entry.id   AF-A0A0K0SZ96-F1
#
_cell.length_a   1.000
_cell.length_b   1.000
_cell.length_c   1.000
_cell.angle_alpha   90.00
_cell.angle_beta   90.00
_cell.angle_gamma   90.00
#
_symmetry.space_group_name_H-M   'P 1'
#
loop_
_entity.id
_entity.type
_entity.pdbx_description
1 polymer ?
#
loop_
_entity_poly.entity_id
_entity_poly.type
_entity_poly.pdbx_seq_one_letter_code
_entity_poly.pdbx_strand_id
1 'polypeptide(L)'
;MKNKPYAQSGFTLVEMVVVILILSALAITAYARIAHIDVQARQASLQSFKATVVSVATMAKGVCMSDPQCASNQPTSSAAIEGNTIYFSHGYPMGWRGNEDGTGTLQQLLEVGNFSVQPSLSDTNRAIYYLQGARDASHCKLEYTISTGAASSSGLTVSIDNSGC
;
A
#
# COMPACT_ATOMS: atom_id res chain seq x y z
N MET A 1 -58.94 -26.81 -17.99
CA MET A 1 -58.01 -26.85 -16.85
C MET A 1 -58.24 -25.58 -16.04
N LYS A 2 -58.83 -25.66 -14.83
CA LYS A 2 -59.15 -24.50 -14.00
C LYS A 2 -57.97 -24.21 -13.08
N ASN A 3 -57.24 -23.11 -13.33
CA ASN A 3 -56.19 -22.62 -12.45
C ASN A 3 -56.82 -22.15 -11.15
N LYS A 4 -56.47 -22.81 -10.05
CA LYS A 4 -56.88 -22.43 -8.70
C LYS A 4 -55.94 -21.31 -8.23
N PRO A 5 -56.41 -20.07 -8.04
CA PRO A 5 -55.57 -19.02 -7.48
C PRO A 5 -55.24 -19.40 -6.04
N TYR A 6 -53.96 -19.55 -5.71
CA TYR A 6 -53.52 -19.68 -4.34
C TYR A 6 -53.83 -18.36 -3.64
N ALA A 7 -54.72 -18.38 -2.65
CA ALA A 7 -54.96 -17.23 -1.80
C ALA A 7 -53.66 -16.91 -1.08
N GLN A 8 -53.06 -15.76 -1.40
CA GLN A 8 -51.85 -15.29 -0.76
C GLN A 8 -52.21 -14.91 0.68
N SER A 9 -51.92 -15.82 1.61
CA SER A 9 -52.04 -15.58 3.04
C SER A 9 -51.08 -14.45 3.40
N GLY A 10 -51.63 -13.29 3.77
CA GLY A 10 -50.82 -12.15 4.21
C GLY A 10 -50.06 -12.50 5.48
N PHE A 11 -48.83 -12.01 5.57
CA PHE A 11 -47.96 -12.17 6.75
C PHE A 11 -48.64 -11.56 7.97
N THR A 12 -48.65 -12.25 9.11
CA THR A 12 -49.33 -11.72 10.31
C THR A 12 -48.51 -10.59 10.94
N LEU A 13 -49.18 -9.67 11.63
CA LEU A 13 -48.52 -8.53 12.28
C LEU A 13 -47.47 -8.98 13.30
N VAL A 14 -47.77 -10.07 14.04
CA VAL A 14 -46.84 -10.68 15.01
C VAL A 14 -45.59 -11.23 14.33
N GLU A 15 -45.74 -11.82 13.15
CA GLU A 15 -44.63 -12.39 12.40
C GLU A 15 -43.68 -11.28 11.91
N MET A 16 -44.23 -10.14 11.48
CA MET A 16 -43.42 -8.98 11.09
C MET A 16 -42.66 -8.40 12.28
N VAL A 17 -43.29 -8.33 13.46
CA VAL A 17 -42.66 -7.89 14.71
C VAL A 17 -41.55 -8.85 15.15
N VAL A 18 -41.78 -10.16 15.12
CA VAL A 18 -40.76 -11.14 15.50
C VAL A 18 -39.55 -11.09 14.56
N VAL A 19 -39.78 -10.93 13.25
CA VAL A 19 -38.70 -10.85 12.26
C VAL A 19 -37.83 -9.61 12.50
N ILE A 20 -38.43 -8.44 12.70
CA ILE A 20 -37.63 -7.22 12.96
C ILE A 20 -36.87 -7.32 14.29
N LEU A 21 -37.42 -7.97 15.32
CA LEU A 21 -36.74 -8.17 16.60
C LEU A 21 -35.52 -9.09 16.43
N ILE A 22 -35.67 -10.17 15.67
CA ILE A 22 -34.57 -11.09 15.35
C ILE A 22 -33.51 -10.36 14.52
N LEU A 23 -33.89 -9.67 13.44
CA LEU A 23 -32.95 -8.91 12.61
C LEU A 23 -32.21 -7.83 13.41
N SER A 24 -32.88 -7.19 14.36
CA SER A 24 -32.26 -6.20 15.25
C SER A 24 -31.16 -6.81 16.11
N ALA A 25 -31.39 -7.99 16.71
CA ALA A 25 -30.38 -8.68 17.50
C ALA A 25 -29.19 -9.17 16.67
N LEU A 26 -29.45 -9.71 15.46
CA LEU A 26 -28.37 -10.16 14.56
C LEU A 26 -27.52 -8.98 14.07
N ALA A 27 -28.13 -7.84 13.74
CA ALA A 27 -27.43 -6.67 13.23
C ALA A 27 -26.40 -6.12 14.23
N ILE A 28 -26.70 -6.12 15.54
CA ILE A 28 -25.78 -5.64 16.59
C ILE A 28 -24.49 -6.46 16.61
N THR A 29 -24.59 -7.79 16.50
CA THR A 29 -23.43 -8.68 16.52
C THR A 29 -22.57 -8.57 15.26
N ALA A 30 -23.20 -8.34 14.10
CA ALA A 30 -22.50 -8.14 12.84
C ALA A 30 -21.74 -6.81 12.82
N TYR A 31 -22.34 -5.74 13.34
CA TYR A 31 -21.73 -4.40 13.36
C TYR A 31 -20.39 -4.37 14.10
N ALA A 32 -20.33 -5.00 15.27
CA ALA A 32 -19.09 -5.04 16.06
C ALA A 32 -17.93 -5.67 15.29
N ARG A 33 -18.17 -6.74 14.52
CA ARG A 33 -17.11 -7.39 13.73
C ARG A 33 -16.71 -6.57 12.50
N ILE A 34 -17.67 -6.00 11.78
CA ILE A 34 -17.40 -5.23 10.55
C ILE A 34 -16.46 -4.04 10.85
N ALA A 35 -16.69 -3.33 11.96
CA ALA A 35 -15.86 -2.19 12.36
C ALA A 35 -14.37 -2.55 12.64
N HIS A 36 -14.10 -3.79 13.07
CA HIS A 36 -12.72 -4.26 13.30
C HIS A 36 -12.04 -4.75 12.02
N ILE A 37 -12.80 -5.31 11.07
CA ILE A 37 -12.26 -5.82 9.80
C ILE A 37 -11.69 -4.68 8.95
N ASP A 38 -12.33 -3.51 8.94
CA ASP A 38 -11.85 -2.37 8.15
C ASP A 38 -10.44 -1.91 8.58
N VAL A 39 -10.18 -1.85 9.89
CA VAL A 39 -8.86 -1.47 10.43
C VAL A 39 -7.82 -2.53 10.07
N GLN A 40 -8.14 -3.81 10.28
CA GLN A 40 -7.23 -4.91 9.96
C GLN A 40 -6.93 -4.99 8.46
N ALA A 41 -7.91 -4.72 7.60
CA ALA A 41 -7.74 -4.71 6.16
C ALA A 41 -6.76 -3.61 5.72
N ARG A 42 -6.83 -2.42 6.31
CA ARG A 42 -5.89 -1.32 6.04
C ARG A 42 -4.47 -1.65 6.49
N GLN A 43 -4.33 -2.20 7.70
CA GLN A 43 -3.03 -2.65 8.21
C GLN A 43 -2.42 -3.76 7.34
N ALA A 44 -3.23 -4.72 6.90
CA ALA A 44 -2.80 -5.78 5.99
C ALA A 44 -2.40 -5.23 4.62
N SER A 45 -3.13 -4.24 4.09
CA SER A 45 -2.81 -3.56 2.84
C SER A 45 -1.47 -2.83 2.92
N LEU A 46 -1.22 -2.12 4.03
CA LEU A 46 0.05 -1.44 4.28
C LEU A 46 1.23 -2.43 4.41
N GLN A 47 1.03 -3.57 5.07
CA GLN A 47 2.03 -4.63 5.18
C GLN A 47 2.30 -5.31 3.83
N SER A 48 1.25 -5.57 3.03
CA SER A 48 1.38 -6.10 1.67
C SER A 48 2.17 -5.14 0.79
N PHE A 49 1.84 -3.85 0.83
CA PHE A 49 2.55 -2.83 0.09
C PHE A 49 4.02 -2.73 0.51
N LYS A 50 4.33 -2.85 1.82
CA LYS A 50 5.71 -2.96 2.30
C LYS A 50 6.48 -4.10 1.66
N ALA A 51 5.87 -5.29 1.59
CA ALA A 51 6.52 -6.44 0.96
C ALA A 51 6.79 -6.19 -0.53
N THR A 52 5.84 -5.58 -1.24
CA THR A 52 6.00 -5.18 -2.65
C THR A 52 7.15 -4.20 -2.84
N VAL A 53 7.21 -3.14 -2.02
CA VAL A 53 8.28 -2.12 -2.07
C VAL A 53 9.65 -2.75 -1.85
N VAL A 54 9.79 -3.61 -0.84
CA VAL A 54 11.05 -4.32 -0.58
C VAL A 54 11.41 -5.23 -1.76
N SER A 55 10.45 -6.00 -2.27
CA SER A 55 10.66 -6.90 -3.41
C SER A 55 11.16 -6.13 -4.63
N VAL A 56 10.45 -5.08 -5.05
CA VAL A 56 10.81 -4.26 -6.21
C VAL A 56 12.17 -3.61 -6.03
N ALA A 57 12.45 -3.03 -4.86
CA ALA A 57 13.75 -2.41 -4.59
C ALA A 57 14.91 -3.41 -4.64
N THR A 58 14.70 -4.64 -4.16
CA THR A 58 15.71 -5.72 -4.25
C THR A 58 15.89 -6.25 -5.67
N MET A 59 14.82 -6.36 -6.46
CA MET A 59 14.90 -6.72 -7.88
C MET A 59 15.65 -5.66 -8.67
N ALA A 60 15.29 -4.38 -8.50
CA ALA A 60 15.97 -3.25 -9.13
C ALA A 60 17.46 -3.22 -8.75
N LYS A 61 17.80 -3.52 -7.49
CA LYS A 61 19.19 -3.67 -7.07
C LYS A 61 19.90 -4.81 -7.80
N GLY A 62 19.25 -5.96 -7.98
CA GLY A 62 19.79 -7.07 -8.77
C GLY A 62 20.11 -6.66 -10.21
N VAL A 63 19.21 -5.90 -10.84
CA VAL A 63 19.44 -5.35 -12.19
C VAL A 63 20.61 -4.36 -12.19
N CYS A 64 20.65 -3.42 -11.24
CA CYS A 64 21.77 -2.48 -11.09
C CYS A 64 23.11 -3.23 -10.95
N MET A 65 23.19 -4.24 -10.08
CA MET A 65 24.42 -5.02 -9.89
C MET A 65 24.87 -5.81 -11.12
N SER A 66 23.96 -6.09 -12.06
CA SER A 66 24.29 -6.72 -13.34
C SER A 66 24.80 -5.74 -14.40
N ASP A 67 24.56 -4.44 -14.21
CA ASP A 67 25.01 -3.38 -15.11
C ASP A 67 26.37 -2.83 -14.65
N PRO A 68 27.42 -2.89 -15.49
CA PRO A 68 28.73 -2.32 -15.17
C PRO A 68 28.70 -0.82 -14.83
N GLN A 69 27.70 -0.09 -15.32
CA GLN A 69 27.50 1.34 -15.05
C GLN A 69 26.83 1.61 -13.69
N CYS A 70 26.27 0.57 -13.06
CA CYS A 70 25.53 0.69 -11.81
C CYS A 70 26.22 -0.10 -10.69
N ALA A 71 27.29 0.49 -10.14
CA ALA A 71 28.00 -0.11 -9.02
C ALA A 71 27.28 0.17 -7.69
N SER A 72 27.16 -0.88 -6.86
CA SER A 72 26.42 -0.91 -5.58
C SER A 72 26.88 0.11 -4.52
N ASN A 73 28.04 0.74 -4.71
CA ASN A 73 28.60 1.71 -3.76
C ASN A 73 28.68 3.14 -4.33
N GLN A 74 28.14 3.38 -5.53
CA GLN A 74 28.12 4.73 -6.09
C GLN A 74 26.97 5.54 -5.47
N PRO A 75 27.22 6.82 -5.12
CA PRO A 75 26.20 7.68 -4.54
C PRO A 75 25.08 7.99 -5.55
N THR A 76 25.40 7.96 -6.84
CA THR A 76 24.46 8.15 -7.94
C THR A 76 24.86 7.28 -9.11
N SER A 77 23.96 6.43 -9.58
CA SER A 77 24.09 5.67 -10.83
C SER A 77 22.74 5.57 -11.53
N SER A 78 22.70 5.01 -12.73
CA SER A 78 21.46 4.75 -13.45
C SER A 78 21.53 3.46 -14.24
N ALA A 79 20.41 2.76 -14.36
CA ALA A 79 20.27 1.58 -15.20
C ALA A 79 18.91 1.63 -15.92
N ALA A 80 18.85 0.99 -17.09
CA ALA A 80 17.60 0.86 -17.84
C ALA A 80 16.80 -0.35 -17.33
N ILE A 81 15.58 -0.12 -16.86
CA ILE A 81 14.62 -1.16 -16.47
C ILE A 81 13.36 -0.97 -17.29
N GLU A 82 12.98 -1.98 -18.06
CA GLU A 82 11.79 -1.95 -18.93
C GLU A 82 11.74 -0.74 -19.88
N GLY A 83 12.90 -0.33 -20.39
CA GLY A 83 13.02 0.84 -21.27
C GLY A 83 13.00 2.19 -20.55
N ASN A 84 12.86 2.22 -19.22
CA ASN A 84 12.90 3.41 -18.40
C ASN A 84 14.27 3.57 -17.72
N THR A 85 14.80 4.79 -17.72
CA THR A 85 16.04 5.11 -16.98
C THR A 85 15.71 5.32 -15.50
N ILE A 86 16.13 4.37 -14.66
CA ILE A 86 15.98 4.44 -13.21
C ILE A 86 17.30 4.89 -12.58
N TYR A 87 17.22 5.83 -11.65
CA TYR A 87 18.35 6.32 -10.87
C TYR A 87 18.48 5.55 -9.57
N PHE A 88 19.71 5.27 -9.19
CA PHE A 88 20.09 4.47 -8.04
C PHE A 88 21.01 5.25 -7.11
N SER A 89 20.90 4.95 -5.81
CA SER A 89 21.80 5.36 -4.76
C SER A 89 22.23 4.11 -4.00
N HIS A 90 23.53 3.84 -3.96
CA HIS A 90 24.10 2.65 -3.31
C HIS A 90 23.43 1.34 -3.75
N GLY A 91 23.16 1.24 -5.05
CA GLY A 91 22.55 0.07 -5.68
C GLY A 91 21.04 -0.09 -5.45
N TYR A 92 20.38 0.79 -4.71
CA TYR A 92 18.92 0.80 -4.56
C TYR A 92 18.29 1.94 -5.37
N PRO A 93 17.09 1.76 -5.96
CA PRO A 93 16.44 2.82 -6.71
C PRO A 93 16.15 4.01 -5.78
N MET A 94 16.48 5.21 -6.22
CA MET A 94 16.26 6.42 -5.41
C MET A 94 14.78 6.51 -5.01
N GLY A 95 14.51 6.95 -3.77
CA GLY A 95 13.15 7.14 -3.29
C GLY A 95 12.45 8.29 -4.03
N TRP A 96 13.18 9.38 -4.26
CA TRP A 96 12.69 10.52 -5.03
C TRP A 96 13.84 11.21 -5.77
N ARG A 97 13.59 12.00 -6.81
CA ARG A 97 14.66 12.66 -7.60
C ARG A 97 14.57 14.20 -7.59
N GLY A 98 13.71 14.76 -6.74
CA GLY A 98 13.42 16.20 -6.75
C GLY A 98 12.54 16.65 -7.92
N ASN A 99 11.98 15.71 -8.69
CA ASN A 99 10.99 15.97 -9.75
C ASN A 99 9.59 15.75 -9.18
N GLU A 100 8.57 16.48 -9.64
CA GLU A 100 7.21 16.31 -9.10
C GLU A 100 6.55 15.00 -9.54
N ASP A 101 6.97 14.43 -10.66
CA ASP A 101 6.33 13.25 -11.28
C ASP A 101 6.90 11.91 -10.79
N GLY A 102 7.98 11.91 -10.01
CA GLY A 102 8.65 10.68 -9.55
C GLY A 102 9.34 9.86 -10.66
N THR A 103 9.44 10.39 -11.89
CA THR A 103 10.09 9.70 -13.02
C THR A 103 11.55 9.38 -12.73
N GLY A 104 11.95 8.16 -13.06
CA GLY A 104 13.29 7.60 -12.87
C GLY A 104 13.59 7.18 -11.43
N THR A 105 12.57 6.96 -10.60
CA THR A 105 12.73 6.58 -9.19
C THR A 105 12.01 5.27 -8.89
N LEU A 106 12.06 4.82 -7.64
CA LEU A 106 11.26 3.71 -7.14
C LEU A 106 9.77 3.84 -7.51
N GLN A 107 9.23 5.06 -7.55
CA GLN A 107 7.83 5.32 -7.92
C GLN A 107 7.45 4.75 -9.29
N GLN A 108 8.36 4.81 -10.26
CA GLN A 108 8.10 4.34 -11.62
C GLN A 108 8.13 2.81 -11.73
N LEU A 109 8.72 2.13 -10.75
CA LEU A 109 8.80 0.67 -10.68
C LEU A 109 7.67 0.04 -9.86
N LEU A 110 6.82 0.87 -9.23
CA LEU A 110 5.77 0.42 -8.33
C LEU A 110 4.39 0.70 -8.91
N GLU A 111 3.50 -0.26 -8.75
CA GLU A 111 2.07 -0.01 -8.87
C GLU A 111 1.54 0.47 -7.52
N VAL A 112 1.30 1.78 -7.42
CA VAL A 112 1.05 2.45 -6.13
C VAL A 112 -0.41 2.31 -5.66
N GLY A 113 -1.33 1.96 -6.56
CA GLY A 113 -2.72 1.64 -6.20
C GLY A 113 -3.41 2.74 -5.37
N ASN A 114 -3.87 2.39 -4.17
CA ASN A 114 -4.57 3.28 -3.24
C ASN A 114 -3.64 4.07 -2.30
N PHE A 115 -2.34 4.11 -2.59
CA PHE A 115 -1.39 4.93 -1.85
C PHE A 115 -1.19 6.26 -2.58
N SER A 116 -1.03 7.35 -1.84
CA SER A 116 -0.53 8.62 -2.38
C SER A 116 0.94 8.78 -2.00
N VAL A 117 1.73 9.32 -2.90
CA VAL A 117 3.14 9.65 -2.64
C VAL A 117 3.24 11.14 -2.36
N GLN A 118 4.06 11.53 -1.37
CA GLN A 118 4.40 12.93 -1.16
C GLN A 118 5.82 13.18 -1.71
N PRO A 119 6.01 14.16 -2.60
CA PRO A 119 7.32 14.43 -3.19
C PRO A 119 8.31 14.88 -2.10
N SER A 120 9.36 14.09 -1.89
CA SER A 120 10.48 14.46 -1.04
C SER A 120 11.51 15.21 -1.90
N LEU A 121 11.31 16.52 -2.09
CA LEU A 121 12.16 17.32 -2.98
C LEU A 121 13.59 17.53 -2.45
N SER A 122 13.79 17.37 -1.14
CA SER A 122 15.06 17.64 -0.45
C SER A 122 15.86 16.38 -0.11
N ASP A 123 15.25 15.20 -0.18
CA ASP A 123 15.90 13.93 0.14
C ASP A 123 15.56 12.90 -0.92
N THR A 124 16.55 12.60 -1.77
CA THR A 124 16.42 11.68 -2.88
C THR A 124 16.50 10.21 -2.47
N ASN A 125 17.00 9.93 -1.27
CA ASN A 125 17.09 8.57 -0.72
C ASN A 125 15.80 8.14 -0.03
N ARG A 126 14.78 8.99 0.00
CA ARG A 126 13.57 8.80 0.80
C ARG A 126 12.30 8.96 -0.02
N ALA A 127 11.33 8.09 0.25
CA ALA A 127 9.96 8.21 -0.27
C ALA A 127 8.96 7.87 0.83
N ILE A 128 7.85 8.62 0.91
CA ILE A 128 6.75 8.33 1.82
C ILE A 128 5.49 8.05 1.02
N TYR A 129 4.83 6.96 1.37
CA TYR A 129 3.55 6.55 0.81
C TYR A 129 2.49 6.57 1.91
N TYR A 130 1.37 7.23 1.64
CA TYR A 130 0.25 7.35 2.56
C TYR A 130 -0.93 6.52 2.05
N LEU A 131 -1.53 5.73 2.92
CA LEU A 131 -2.74 4.98 2.55
C LEU A 131 -3.93 5.93 2.42
N GLN A 132 -4.55 5.99 1.25
CA GLN A 132 -5.73 6.83 1.06
C GLN A 132 -6.94 6.26 1.81
N GLY A 133 -7.73 7.13 2.42
CA GLY A 133 -8.91 6.76 3.20
C GLY A 133 -8.61 6.20 4.59
N ALA A 134 -7.36 6.26 5.06
CA ALA A 134 -7.02 5.97 6.46
C ALA A 134 -7.74 6.93 7.43
N ARG A 135 -7.92 6.51 8.69
CA ARG A 135 -8.54 7.36 9.72
C ARG A 135 -7.67 8.58 10.01
N ASP A 136 -6.37 8.37 10.06
CA ASP A 136 -5.35 9.40 10.12
C ASP A 136 -4.26 9.06 9.11
N ALA A 137 -4.27 9.77 7.98
CA ALA A 137 -3.29 9.57 6.92
C ALA A 137 -1.86 9.80 7.40
N SER A 138 -1.62 10.72 8.35
CA SER A 138 -0.26 11.06 8.82
C SER A 138 0.43 9.91 9.57
N HIS A 139 -0.37 8.98 10.11
CA HIS A 139 0.04 7.82 10.89
C HIS A 139 -0.32 6.48 10.24
N CYS A 140 -0.74 6.49 8.96
CA CYS A 140 -0.97 5.29 8.16
C CYS A 140 -0.12 5.36 6.89
N LYS A 141 1.19 5.15 7.07
CA LYS A 141 2.18 5.42 6.04
C LYS A 141 3.30 4.39 6.00
N LEU A 142 3.92 4.29 4.83
CA LEU A 142 5.15 3.57 4.59
C LEU A 142 6.26 4.55 4.28
N GLU A 143 7.41 4.36 4.91
CA GLU A 143 8.61 5.15 4.67
C GLU A 143 9.71 4.25 4.13
N TYR A 144 10.15 4.59 2.92
CA TYR A 144 11.30 4.02 2.24
C TYR A 144 12.50 4.93 2.46
N THR A 145 13.61 4.38 2.93
CA THR A 145 14.85 5.15 3.13
C THR A 145 16.07 4.32 2.80
N ILE A 146 16.98 4.91 2.02
CA ILE A 146 18.32 4.36 1.79
C ILE A 146 19.25 5.03 2.80
N SER A 147 19.80 4.25 3.72
CA SER A 147 20.85 4.72 4.62
C SER A 147 22.18 4.74 3.88
N THR A 148 22.88 5.87 3.93
CA THR A 148 24.21 6.06 3.32
C THR A 148 25.27 6.04 4.41
N GLY A 149 25.91 4.89 4.59
CA GLY A 149 27.08 4.76 5.47
C GLY A 149 28.35 4.48 4.66
N ALA A 150 29.50 4.34 5.31
CA ALA A 150 30.76 4.15 4.59
C ALA A 150 30.79 2.77 3.88
N ALA A 151 30.64 2.77 2.54
CA ALA A 151 30.86 1.71 1.52
C ALA A 151 30.42 0.24 1.80
N SER A 152 29.93 -0.08 2.99
CA SER A 152 29.68 -1.44 3.50
C SER A 152 28.53 -1.49 4.52
N SER A 153 28.00 -0.33 4.94
CA SER A 153 26.82 -0.22 5.81
C SER A 153 25.65 0.50 5.15
N SER A 154 25.69 0.72 3.82
CA SER A 154 24.55 1.27 3.09
C SER A 154 23.48 0.20 2.94
N GLY A 155 22.26 0.53 3.35
CA GLY A 155 21.17 -0.43 3.49
C GLY A 155 19.82 0.19 3.17
N LEU A 156 18.90 -0.67 2.75
CA LEU A 156 17.50 -0.30 2.57
C LEU A 156 16.75 -0.51 3.88
N THR A 157 16.10 0.54 4.37
CA THR A 157 15.13 0.48 5.46
C THR A 157 13.75 0.80 4.92
N VAL A 158 12.80 -0.12 5.13
CA VAL A 158 11.38 0.12 4.86
C VAL A 158 10.60 -0.03 6.15
N SER A 159 10.11 1.09 6.66
CA SER A 159 9.33 1.16 7.90
C SER A 159 7.87 1.50 7.62
N ILE A 160 6.99 1.11 8.52
CA ILE A 160 5.56 1.42 8.45
C ILE A 160 5.12 2.03 9.77
N ASP A 161 4.26 3.04 9.70
CA ASP A 161 3.46 3.52 10.81
C ASP A 161 2.01 3.15 10.52
N ASN A 162 1.40 2.40 11.43
CA ASN A 162 0.06 1.86 11.28
C ASN A 162 -0.92 2.31 12.36
N SER A 163 -0.52 3.25 13.24
CA SER A 163 -1.38 3.70 14.35
C SER A 163 -2.57 4.55 13.87
N GLY A 164 -2.47 5.13 12.67
CA GLY A 164 -3.53 5.91 12.01
C GLY A 164 -4.39 5.12 11.03
N CYS A 165 -4.09 3.82 10.84
CA CYS A 165 -4.92 2.90 10.08
C CYS A 165 -6.10 2.43 10.96
#